data_AF-V5TY21-F1
#
_entry.id   AF-V5TY21-F1
#
_cell.length_a   1.000
_cell.length_b   1.000
_cell.length_c   1.000
_cell.angle_alpha   90.00
_cell.angle_beta   90.00
_cell.angle_gamma   90.00
#
_symmetry.space_group_name_H-M   'P 1'
#
loop_
_entity.id
_entity.type
_entity.pdbx_description
1 polymer ?
#
loop_
_entity_poly.entity_id
_entity_poly.type
_entity_poly.pdbx_seq_one_letter_code
_entity_poly.pdbx_strand_id
1 'polypeptide(L)'
;MNRTDAPKKQPIPFAVNGQRENLLNTTPAGDNTASYNNGFPPVTMILKAAGGLPPKGQDMNQILFELSSLSRWFSAGTLNGFDSTFASSISGYPKGSVLLSDDGLTIYISTTDGNTSNPNTGGSGWKTLVDYLGLNSGAPAIGIPFYWPSSSMPNTVIPEWSNMVFLKNNGSTFSSASYPKLALVYPSLTLPDTRGEFIRNWDDGRGVDASRALLSAQGFALQNITGNFLVRGVPSLPAGAIVESYGAFQNQNAAGSSYNPLGGASSGSQNTDRVTFDASRIATTSTETRPRNIAYNFLVRAK
;
A
#
# COMPACT_ATOMS: atom_id res chain seq x y z
N MET A 1 5.10 18.85 30.62
CA MET A 1 4.12 17.93 31.23
C MET A 1 4.36 16.55 30.65
N ASN A 2 4.74 15.61 31.51
CA ASN A 2 4.84 14.19 31.19
C ASN A 2 3.47 13.52 31.35
N ARG A 3 3.27 12.34 30.76
CA ARG A 3 2.02 11.57 30.94
C ARG A 3 1.73 11.25 32.41
N THR A 4 2.76 11.18 33.24
CA THR A 4 2.67 11.01 34.70
C THR A 4 2.07 12.22 35.42
N ASP A 5 2.07 13.40 34.79
CA ASP A 5 1.54 14.65 35.35
C ASP A 5 0.04 14.80 35.07
N ALA A 6 -0.62 13.75 34.55
CA ALA A 6 -2.03 13.79 34.21
C ALA A 6 -2.88 14.16 35.45
N PRO A 7 -3.78 15.15 35.33
CA PRO A 7 -4.58 15.60 36.47
C PRO A 7 -5.53 14.50 36.96
N LYS A 8 -5.86 14.54 38.26
CA LYS A 8 -6.87 13.66 38.85
C LYS A 8 -8.22 13.90 38.14
N LYS A 9 -8.81 12.83 37.60
CA LYS A 9 -10.16 12.86 37.02
C LYS A 9 -11.20 13.12 38.09
N GLN A 10 -12.15 14.02 37.80
CA GLN A 10 -13.27 14.33 38.70
C GLN A 10 -14.53 13.60 38.21
N PRO A 11 -15.04 12.61 38.97
CA PRO A 11 -16.21 11.82 38.53
C PRO A 11 -17.54 12.55 38.72
N ILE A 12 -17.58 13.58 39.57
CA ILE A 12 -18.78 14.30 39.95
C ILE A 12 -18.65 15.76 39.47
N PRO A 13 -19.58 16.26 38.64
CA PRO A 13 -19.65 17.67 38.29
C PRO A 13 -19.82 18.53 39.54
N PHE A 14 -19.19 19.70 39.53
CA PHE A 14 -19.27 20.65 40.63
C PHE A 14 -20.73 21.04 40.91
N ALA A 15 -21.10 21.14 42.18
CA ALA A 15 -22.46 21.52 42.61
C ALA A 15 -23.61 20.71 41.97
N VAL A 16 -23.41 19.43 41.62
CA VAL A 16 -24.46 18.58 41.03
C VAL A 16 -25.77 18.59 41.84
N ASN A 17 -25.65 18.58 43.18
CA ASN A 17 -26.76 18.66 44.14
C ASN A 17 -26.86 20.04 44.85
N GLY A 18 -26.08 21.02 44.39
CA GLY A 18 -26.08 22.38 44.94
C GLY A 18 -27.19 23.24 44.36
N GLN A 19 -27.50 24.36 45.02
CA GLN A 19 -28.42 25.36 44.47
C GLN A 19 -27.83 25.97 43.19
N ARG A 20 -28.60 25.88 42.09
CA ARG A 20 -28.26 26.34 40.75
C ARG A 20 -29.50 26.93 40.08
N GLU A 21 -29.28 27.83 39.13
CA GLU A 21 -30.32 28.36 38.23
C GLU A 21 -29.79 28.39 36.80
N ASN A 22 -30.67 28.34 35.80
CA ASN A 22 -30.26 28.36 34.40
C ASN A 22 -29.70 29.74 34.04
N LEU A 23 -28.55 29.76 33.36
CA LEU A 23 -28.00 31.00 32.81
C LEU A 23 -28.86 31.48 31.65
N LEU A 24 -29.09 32.79 31.61
CA LEU A 24 -29.74 33.46 30.50
C LEU A 24 -28.73 33.82 29.41
N ASN A 25 -29.21 34.14 28.21
CA ASN A 25 -28.34 34.68 27.17
C ASN A 25 -27.82 36.07 27.52
N THR A 26 -28.63 36.91 28.16
CA THR A 26 -28.27 38.27 28.57
C THR A 26 -28.71 38.55 30.00
N THR A 27 -28.00 39.47 30.66
CA THR A 27 -28.31 39.86 32.04
C THR A 27 -29.42 40.92 32.07
N PRO A 28 -30.49 40.74 32.88
CA PRO A 28 -31.51 41.77 33.08
C PRO A 28 -30.92 43.07 33.66
N ALA A 29 -31.47 44.22 33.24
CA ALA A 29 -30.98 45.52 33.69
C ALA A 29 -31.09 45.68 35.21
N GLY A 30 -29.98 46.04 35.87
CA GLY A 30 -29.91 46.24 37.32
C GLY A 30 -29.81 44.94 38.14
N ASP A 31 -29.79 43.77 37.50
CA ASP A 31 -29.65 42.48 38.17
C ASP A 31 -28.16 42.07 38.28
N ASN A 32 -27.85 41.25 39.29
CA ASN A 32 -26.52 40.65 39.51
C ASN A 32 -26.35 39.25 38.87
N THR A 33 -27.33 38.80 38.08
CA THR A 33 -27.35 37.50 37.39
C THR A 33 -26.29 37.43 36.30
N ALA A 34 -25.51 36.35 36.26
CA ALA A 34 -24.60 36.07 35.17
C ALA A 34 -25.35 35.58 33.91
N SER A 35 -24.80 35.86 32.73
CA SER A 35 -25.35 35.38 31.46
C SER A 35 -24.25 34.95 30.50
N TYR A 36 -24.61 34.19 29.46
CA TYR A 36 -23.62 33.75 28.47
C TYR A 36 -22.97 34.91 27.71
N ASN A 37 -23.73 35.95 27.35
CA ASN A 37 -23.19 37.07 26.58
C ASN A 37 -22.48 38.10 27.46
N ASN A 38 -22.97 38.35 28.67
CA ASN A 38 -22.44 39.43 29.52
C ASN A 38 -21.49 38.94 30.62
N GLY A 39 -21.42 37.63 30.90
CA GLY A 39 -20.74 37.11 32.07
C GLY A 39 -21.37 37.66 33.36
N PHE A 40 -20.55 37.94 34.37
CA PHE A 40 -21.00 38.67 35.56
C PHE A 40 -21.14 40.17 35.23
N PRO A 41 -22.31 40.78 35.47
CA PRO A 41 -22.59 42.17 35.08
C PRO A 41 -21.77 43.18 35.90
N PRO A 42 -21.53 44.41 35.40
CA PRO A 42 -20.73 45.42 36.09
C PRO A 42 -21.18 45.77 37.51
N VAL A 43 -22.48 45.65 37.82
CA VAL A 43 -23.02 45.86 39.19
C VAL A 43 -22.38 44.93 40.23
N THR A 44 -21.84 43.79 39.79
CA THR A 44 -21.10 42.83 40.62
C THR A 44 -19.65 43.17 40.89
N MET A 45 -19.13 44.17 40.17
CA MET A 45 -17.76 44.66 40.29
C MET A 45 -17.68 45.99 41.05
N ILE A 46 -18.83 46.50 41.52
CA ILE A 46 -18.93 47.71 42.33
C ILE A 46 -18.93 47.31 43.82
N LEU A 47 -18.27 48.09 44.67
CA LEU A 47 -18.31 47.88 46.11
C LEU A 47 -19.76 47.90 46.61
N LYS A 48 -20.09 47.00 47.54
CA LYS A 48 -21.43 46.94 48.13
C LYS A 48 -21.84 48.28 48.78
N ALA A 49 -20.89 48.99 49.38
CA ALA A 49 -21.11 50.32 49.96
C ALA A 49 -21.46 51.40 48.91
N ALA A 50 -21.12 51.18 47.64
CA ALA A 50 -21.43 52.07 46.52
C ALA A 50 -22.63 51.58 45.69
N GLY A 51 -23.45 50.68 46.24
CA GLY A 51 -24.65 50.15 45.58
C GLY A 51 -24.41 48.92 44.69
N GLY A 52 -23.23 48.32 44.72
CA GLY A 52 -22.96 47.06 44.04
C GLY A 52 -23.67 45.87 44.67
N LEU A 53 -23.94 44.84 43.85
CA LEU A 53 -24.59 43.60 44.26
C LEU A 53 -23.63 42.43 44.08
N PRO A 54 -23.42 41.53 45.06
CA PRO A 54 -22.47 40.43 44.89
C PRO A 54 -22.89 39.48 43.74
N PRO A 55 -21.95 38.78 43.07
CA PRO A 55 -22.31 37.70 42.15
C PRO A 55 -23.25 36.67 42.81
N LYS A 56 -24.23 36.16 42.07
CA LYS A 56 -25.10 35.09 42.58
C LYS A 56 -24.33 33.78 42.65
N GLY A 57 -24.40 33.12 43.81
CA GLY A 57 -23.77 31.82 44.02
C GLY A 57 -24.40 30.71 43.16
N GLN A 58 -25.71 30.82 42.88
CA GLN A 58 -26.44 29.90 42.01
C GLN A 58 -25.89 29.91 40.58
N ASP A 59 -25.63 31.10 40.02
CA ASP A 59 -25.02 31.25 38.70
C ASP A 59 -23.60 30.70 38.65
N MET A 60 -22.78 31.01 39.66
CA MET A 60 -21.42 30.47 39.74
C MET A 60 -21.43 28.94 39.81
N ASN A 61 -22.33 28.36 40.60
CA ASN A 61 -22.51 26.92 40.67
C ASN A 61 -22.94 26.34 39.31
N GLN A 62 -23.83 27.02 38.57
CA GLN A 62 -24.27 26.57 37.25
C GLN A 62 -23.12 26.63 36.22
N ILE A 63 -22.35 27.72 36.16
CA ILE A 63 -21.18 27.86 35.28
C ILE A 63 -20.18 26.71 35.55
N LEU A 64 -19.85 26.48 36.82
CA LEU A 64 -18.92 25.43 37.20
C LEU A 64 -19.48 24.03 36.95
N PHE A 65 -20.79 23.84 37.11
CA PHE A 65 -21.46 22.58 36.77
C PHE A 65 -21.35 22.26 35.28
N GLU A 66 -21.62 23.23 34.38
CA GLU A 66 -21.52 23.04 32.93
C GLU A 66 -20.09 22.73 32.50
N LEU A 67 -19.12 23.55 32.94
CA LEU A 67 -17.71 23.35 32.62
C LEU A 67 -17.17 22.01 33.14
N SER A 68 -17.54 21.63 34.37
CA SER A 68 -17.11 20.35 34.95
C SER A 68 -17.81 19.16 34.31
N SER A 69 -19.04 19.31 33.82
CA SER A 69 -19.75 18.29 33.05
C SER A 69 -19.07 18.01 31.71
N LEU A 70 -18.73 19.06 30.96
CA LEU A 70 -17.94 18.95 29.72
C LEU A 70 -16.56 18.35 29.99
N SER A 71 -15.88 18.83 31.04
CA SER A 71 -14.56 18.30 31.44
C SER A 71 -14.62 16.82 31.79
N ARG A 72 -15.68 16.38 32.47
CA ARG A 72 -15.90 14.97 32.80
C ARG A 72 -16.12 14.12 31.55
N TRP A 73 -16.93 14.60 30.59
CA TRP A 73 -17.15 13.94 29.31
C TRP A 73 -15.82 13.69 28.58
N PHE A 74 -15.03 14.74 28.34
CA PHE A 74 -13.73 14.57 27.68
C PHE A 74 -12.74 13.72 28.51
N SER A 75 -12.77 13.80 29.84
CA SER A 75 -11.94 12.96 30.72
C SER A 75 -12.29 11.46 30.65
N ALA A 76 -13.52 11.13 30.22
CA ALA A 76 -13.94 9.76 29.95
C ALA A 76 -13.40 9.24 28.60
N GLY A 77 -12.83 10.10 27.75
CA GLY A 77 -12.29 9.75 26.43
C GLY A 77 -13.35 9.70 25.33
N THR A 78 -14.56 10.21 25.58
CA THR A 78 -15.64 10.27 24.59
C THR A 78 -15.45 11.46 23.65
N LEU A 79 -15.79 11.24 22.38
CA LEU A 79 -15.87 12.27 21.35
C LEU A 79 -17.31 12.80 21.27
N ASN A 80 -17.48 14.00 20.72
CA ASN A 80 -18.82 14.57 20.49
C ASN A 80 -19.40 14.02 19.18
N GLY A 81 -20.71 13.80 19.17
CA GLY A 81 -21.46 13.53 17.94
C GLY A 81 -21.76 14.81 17.17
N PHE A 82 -22.32 14.65 15.97
CA PHE A 82 -22.81 15.79 15.21
C PHE A 82 -24.09 16.38 15.85
N ASP A 83 -24.04 17.67 16.14
CA ASP A 83 -25.19 18.47 16.57
C ASP A 83 -25.41 19.61 15.56
N SER A 84 -26.59 19.63 14.92
CA SER A 84 -26.95 20.61 13.89
C SER A 84 -27.24 21.99 14.46
N THR A 85 -27.82 22.06 15.66
CA THR A 85 -28.09 23.32 16.37
C THR A 85 -26.78 23.97 16.78
N PHE A 86 -25.87 23.19 17.38
CA PHE A 86 -24.54 23.64 17.73
C PHE A 86 -23.77 24.09 16.48
N ALA A 87 -23.72 23.26 15.43
CA ALA A 87 -23.06 23.60 14.17
C ALA A 87 -23.56 24.95 13.64
N SER A 88 -24.87 25.17 13.60
CA SER A 88 -25.46 26.43 13.14
C SER A 88 -25.04 27.61 14.02
N SER A 89 -24.98 27.42 15.34
CA SER A 89 -24.62 28.48 16.30
C SER A 89 -23.15 28.91 16.21
N ILE A 90 -22.25 28.01 15.79
CA ILE A 90 -20.80 28.29 15.67
C ILE A 90 -20.35 28.57 14.24
N SER A 91 -21.29 28.77 13.30
CA SER A 91 -20.99 28.91 11.86
C SER A 91 -20.33 27.67 11.22
N GLY A 92 -20.65 26.49 11.75
CA GLY A 92 -20.22 25.17 11.29
C GLY A 92 -18.92 24.68 11.94
N TYR A 93 -18.68 23.38 11.86
CA TYR A 93 -17.47 22.76 12.39
C TYR A 93 -16.25 23.17 11.55
N PRO A 94 -15.14 23.66 12.16
CA PRO A 94 -13.92 23.99 11.42
C PRO A 94 -13.25 22.75 10.81
N LYS A 95 -12.37 22.97 9.84
CA LYS A 95 -11.55 21.90 9.24
C LYS A 95 -10.71 21.22 10.33
N GLY A 96 -10.69 19.89 10.32
CA GLY A 96 -10.00 19.07 11.30
C GLY A 96 -10.85 18.73 12.54
N SER A 97 -12.08 19.22 12.65
CA SER A 97 -13.01 18.80 13.71
C SER A 97 -13.22 17.29 13.68
N VAL A 98 -13.19 16.66 14.85
CA VAL A 98 -13.33 15.21 15.01
C VAL A 98 -14.65 14.91 15.70
N LEU A 99 -15.52 14.15 15.04
CA LEU A 99 -16.81 13.74 15.57
C LEU A 99 -16.96 12.23 15.56
N LEU A 100 -17.77 11.70 16.47
CA LEU A 100 -18.18 10.30 16.50
C LEU A 100 -19.52 10.15 15.78
N SER A 101 -19.73 9.03 15.08
CA SER A 101 -21.03 8.66 14.53
C SER A 101 -22.05 8.36 15.62
N ASP A 102 -23.33 8.40 15.24
CA ASP A 102 -24.45 8.18 16.18
C ASP A 102 -24.47 6.75 16.74
N ASP A 103 -23.94 5.78 15.97
CA ASP A 103 -23.77 4.38 16.41
C ASP A 103 -22.50 4.14 17.24
N GLY A 104 -21.63 5.16 17.37
CA GLY A 104 -20.38 5.07 18.12
C GLY A 104 -19.24 4.31 17.43
N LEU A 105 -19.39 3.90 16.17
CA LEU A 105 -18.43 3.03 15.48
C LEU A 105 -17.46 3.76 14.55
N THR A 106 -17.83 4.95 14.08
CA THR A 106 -17.08 5.69 13.06
C THR A 106 -16.62 7.04 13.60
N ILE A 107 -15.34 7.34 13.43
CA ILE A 107 -14.80 8.68 13.69
C ILE A 107 -14.75 9.42 12.36
N TYR A 108 -15.34 10.62 12.31
CA TYR A 108 -15.30 11.52 11.18
C TYR A 108 -14.36 12.69 11.44
N ILE A 109 -13.65 13.12 10.39
CA ILE A 109 -12.83 14.33 10.38
C ILE A 109 -13.38 15.28 9.32
N SER A 110 -13.68 16.53 9.73
CA SER A 110 -14.07 17.57 8.79
C SER A 110 -12.88 17.95 7.91
N THR A 111 -13.11 18.03 6.61
CA THR A 111 -12.12 18.42 5.60
C THR A 111 -12.27 19.87 5.13
N THR A 112 -13.33 20.55 5.57
CA THR A 112 -13.68 21.93 5.19
C THR A 112 -13.98 22.77 6.42
N ASP A 113 -13.75 24.08 6.34
CA ASP A 113 -14.17 25.03 7.38
C ASP A 113 -15.69 25.28 7.31
N GLY A 114 -16.29 25.58 8.47
CA GLY A 114 -17.71 25.89 8.58
C GLY A 114 -18.64 24.75 8.13
N ASN A 115 -18.24 23.48 8.32
CA ASN A 115 -19.04 22.34 7.89
C ASN A 115 -20.31 22.19 8.76
N THR A 116 -21.47 22.40 8.16
CA THR A 116 -22.79 22.25 8.80
C THR A 116 -23.53 20.97 8.37
N SER A 117 -22.94 20.16 7.49
CA SER A 117 -23.58 18.94 7.00
C SER A 117 -23.43 17.79 8.01
N ASN A 118 -24.42 16.91 8.09
CA ASN A 118 -24.40 15.77 9.00
C ASN A 118 -23.61 14.59 8.38
N PRO A 119 -22.49 14.14 8.96
CA PRO A 119 -21.71 13.01 8.43
C PRO A 119 -22.49 11.69 8.48
N ASN A 120 -23.37 11.48 9.46
CA ASN A 120 -24.13 10.25 9.62
C ASN A 120 -25.13 10.00 8.47
N THR A 121 -25.47 11.05 7.72
CA THR A 121 -26.38 10.96 6.57
C THR A 121 -25.65 11.19 5.24
N GLY A 122 -24.32 11.02 5.21
CA GLY A 122 -23.51 11.20 3.99
C GLY A 122 -23.25 12.67 3.63
N GLY A 123 -23.27 13.58 4.61
CA GLY A 123 -22.92 14.99 4.41
C GLY A 123 -21.53 15.17 3.80
N SER A 124 -21.39 16.17 2.93
CA SER A 124 -20.13 16.46 2.25
C SER A 124 -19.08 17.08 3.18
N GLY A 125 -17.82 17.06 2.77
CA GLY A 125 -16.74 17.66 3.56
C GLY A 125 -16.34 16.84 4.79
N TRP A 126 -16.78 15.58 4.91
CA TRP A 126 -16.34 14.64 5.94
C TRP A 126 -15.54 13.49 5.34
N LYS A 127 -14.56 13.00 6.08
CA LYS A 127 -13.89 11.72 5.82
C LYS A 127 -13.94 10.86 7.08
N THR A 128 -14.05 9.54 6.96
CA THR A 128 -13.78 8.69 8.12
C THR A 128 -12.30 8.85 8.52
N LEU A 129 -11.96 8.54 9.77
CA LEU A 129 -10.57 8.55 10.22
C LEU A 129 -9.69 7.63 9.34
N VAL A 130 -10.22 6.48 8.92
CA VAL A 130 -9.51 5.51 8.08
C VAL A 130 -9.25 6.10 6.68
N ASP A 131 -10.25 6.75 6.08
CA ASP A 131 -10.12 7.49 4.81
C ASP A 131 -9.12 8.64 4.92
N TYR A 132 -9.21 9.40 6.01
CA TYR A 132 -8.36 10.57 6.26
C TYR A 132 -6.89 10.16 6.39
N LEU A 133 -6.62 9.00 6.99
CA LEU A 133 -5.29 8.41 7.11
C LEU A 133 -4.87 7.62 5.85
N GLY A 134 -5.77 7.40 4.88
CA GLY A 134 -5.49 6.64 3.66
C GLY A 134 -5.38 5.12 3.87
N LEU A 135 -6.13 4.57 4.83
CA LEU A 135 -6.01 3.16 5.25
C LEU A 135 -7.12 2.22 4.69
N ASN A 136 -8.08 2.74 3.92
CA ASN A 136 -9.27 1.98 3.50
C ASN A 136 -9.00 0.82 2.54
N SER A 137 -8.12 1.04 1.56
CA SER A 137 -7.90 0.07 0.46
C SER A 137 -6.83 -0.98 0.80
N GLY A 138 -6.32 -0.97 2.04
CA GLY A 138 -5.09 -1.65 2.41
C GLY A 138 -3.87 -1.02 1.73
N ALA A 139 -2.68 -1.26 2.28
CA ALA A 139 -1.42 -0.79 1.70
C ALA A 139 -0.48 -1.98 1.48
N PRO A 140 0.13 -2.16 0.29
CA PRO A 140 1.11 -3.22 0.07
C PRO A 140 2.22 -3.15 1.12
N ALA A 141 2.68 -4.27 1.67
CA ALA A 141 3.77 -4.24 2.65
C ALA A 141 5.05 -3.61 2.05
N ILE A 142 5.80 -2.83 2.84
CA ILE A 142 7.04 -2.21 2.37
C ILE A 142 8.03 -3.30 1.96
N GLY A 143 8.65 -3.14 0.79
CA GLY A 143 9.64 -4.06 0.25
C GLY A 143 9.10 -5.40 -0.25
N ILE A 144 7.80 -5.68 -0.13
CA ILE A 144 7.22 -6.88 -0.74
C ILE A 144 6.91 -6.58 -2.20
N PRO A 145 7.49 -7.31 -3.15
CA PRO A 145 7.27 -7.02 -4.55
C PRO A 145 5.93 -7.61 -5.02
N PHE A 146 5.26 -6.90 -5.92
CA PHE A 146 3.97 -7.31 -6.47
C PHE A 146 3.86 -6.98 -7.96
N TYR A 147 3.04 -7.77 -8.66
CA TYR A 147 2.75 -7.55 -10.08
C TYR A 147 1.80 -6.36 -10.25
N TRP A 148 2.13 -5.49 -11.20
CA TRP A 148 1.40 -4.27 -11.47
C TRP A 148 1.03 -4.17 -12.97
N PRO A 149 -0.26 -4.08 -13.32
CA PRO A 149 -0.72 -4.15 -14.71
C PRO A 149 -0.58 -2.84 -15.49
N SER A 150 -0.39 -1.70 -14.82
CA SER A 150 -0.39 -0.38 -15.44
C SER A 150 1.03 0.13 -15.70
N SER A 151 1.20 0.96 -16.72
CA SER A 151 2.44 1.72 -16.95
C SER A 151 2.57 2.92 -16.00
N SER A 152 1.44 3.47 -15.54
CA SER A 152 1.37 4.52 -14.52
C SER A 152 1.63 3.95 -13.13
N MET A 153 2.28 4.69 -12.24
CA MET A 153 2.58 4.19 -10.89
C MET A 153 1.31 4.07 -10.02
N PRO A 154 1.30 3.17 -9.03
CA PRO A 154 0.11 2.97 -8.20
C PRO A 154 -0.38 4.24 -7.49
N ASN A 155 0.53 5.06 -6.95
CA ASN A 155 0.20 6.32 -6.29
C ASN A 155 -0.38 7.40 -7.22
N THR A 156 -0.33 7.21 -8.54
CA THR A 156 -0.95 8.14 -9.50
C THR A 156 -2.35 7.72 -9.95
N VAL A 157 -2.71 6.44 -9.76
CA VAL A 157 -4.00 5.89 -10.23
C VAL A 157 -4.91 5.42 -9.10
N ILE A 158 -4.36 5.17 -7.91
CA ILE A 158 -5.12 4.83 -6.70
C ILE A 158 -5.04 6.02 -5.74
N PRO A 159 -6.13 6.80 -5.58
CA PRO A 159 -6.14 8.00 -4.74
C PRO A 159 -5.72 7.72 -3.29
N GLU A 160 -6.11 6.58 -2.73
CA GLU A 160 -5.79 6.17 -1.36
C GLU A 160 -4.30 5.88 -1.17
N TRP A 161 -3.55 5.67 -2.26
CA TRP A 161 -2.10 5.43 -2.24
C TRP A 161 -1.29 6.65 -2.69
N SER A 162 -1.93 7.81 -2.87
CA SER A 162 -1.28 9.03 -3.38
C SER A 162 -0.12 9.53 -2.53
N ASN A 163 -0.14 9.25 -1.23
CA ASN A 163 0.91 9.57 -0.27
C ASN A 163 2.00 8.48 -0.13
N MET A 164 1.86 7.35 -0.84
CA MET A 164 2.82 6.26 -0.85
C MET A 164 3.86 6.43 -1.95
N VAL A 165 5.01 5.78 -1.80
CA VAL A 165 6.08 5.79 -2.80
C VAL A 165 6.34 4.37 -3.28
N PHE A 166 6.37 4.19 -4.60
CA PHE A 166 6.65 2.91 -5.24
C PHE A 166 7.91 3.00 -6.08
N LEU A 167 8.71 1.94 -6.07
CA LEU A 167 9.93 1.83 -6.86
C LEU A 167 9.85 0.60 -7.77
N LYS A 168 10.55 0.66 -8.91
CA LYS A 168 10.63 -0.45 -9.86
C LYS A 168 11.77 -1.39 -9.46
N ASN A 169 11.54 -2.70 -9.57
CA ASN A 169 12.62 -3.69 -9.51
C ASN A 169 13.42 -3.69 -10.82
N ASN A 170 14.27 -2.67 -10.98
CA ASN A 170 15.02 -2.39 -12.21
C ASN A 170 16.52 -2.16 -11.97
N GLY A 171 17.07 -2.70 -10.88
CA GLY A 171 18.48 -2.51 -10.53
C GLY A 171 18.81 -1.16 -9.86
N SER A 172 17.81 -0.33 -9.58
CA SER A 172 18.04 0.99 -8.99
C SER A 172 18.51 0.92 -7.53
N THR A 173 19.38 1.86 -7.17
CA THR A 173 19.79 2.09 -5.78
C THR A 173 18.82 3.02 -5.08
N PHE A 174 18.79 2.95 -3.75
CA PHE A 174 17.99 3.84 -2.91
C PHE A 174 18.74 4.21 -1.63
N SER A 175 18.27 5.24 -0.92
CA SER A 175 18.88 5.69 0.33
C SER A 175 18.18 5.11 1.56
N SER A 176 18.94 4.58 2.51
CA SER A 176 18.42 4.14 3.81
C SER A 176 17.90 5.30 4.66
N ALA A 177 18.38 6.52 4.45
CA ALA A 177 17.85 7.71 5.12
C ALA A 177 16.44 8.05 4.61
N SER A 178 16.21 7.89 3.30
CA SER A 178 14.89 8.15 2.68
C SER A 178 13.90 7.02 2.89
N TYR A 179 14.38 5.76 2.87
CA TYR A 179 13.55 4.56 2.96
C TYR A 179 14.09 3.55 4.00
N PRO A 180 14.10 3.91 5.29
CA PRO A 180 14.73 3.08 6.33
C PRO A 180 14.09 1.70 6.47
N LYS A 181 12.76 1.60 6.30
CA LYS A 181 12.05 0.31 6.34
C LYS A 181 12.34 -0.55 5.11
N LEU A 182 12.50 0.05 3.93
CA LEU A 182 12.91 -0.69 2.73
C LEU A 182 14.34 -1.22 2.87
N ALA A 183 15.23 -0.45 3.51
CA ALA A 183 16.61 -0.88 3.78
C ALA A 183 16.69 -2.11 4.70
N LEU A 184 15.69 -2.34 5.57
CA LEU A 184 15.62 -3.58 6.36
C LEU A 184 15.28 -4.80 5.48
N VAL A 185 14.51 -4.60 4.41
CA VAL A 185 14.10 -5.67 3.47
C VAL A 185 15.17 -5.90 2.39
N TYR A 186 15.79 -4.83 1.90
CA TYR A 186 16.88 -4.86 0.93
C TYR A 186 18.14 -4.19 1.50
N PRO A 187 18.94 -4.89 2.33
CA PRO A 187 20.10 -4.31 3.01
C PRO A 187 21.21 -3.82 2.07
N SER A 188 21.25 -4.34 0.84
CA SER A 188 22.17 -3.88 -0.21
C SER A 188 21.90 -2.46 -0.72
N LEU A 189 20.75 -1.88 -0.34
CA LEU A 189 20.26 -0.58 -0.82
C LEU A 189 20.07 -0.54 -2.34
N THR A 190 19.92 -1.70 -2.97
CA THR A 190 19.71 -1.88 -4.41
C THR A 190 18.58 -2.86 -4.63
N LEU A 191 17.61 -2.48 -5.45
CA LEU A 191 16.53 -3.38 -5.86
C LEU A 191 17.03 -4.33 -6.95
N PRO A 192 16.61 -5.60 -6.96
CA PRO A 192 16.91 -6.52 -8.05
C PRO A 192 16.42 -5.97 -9.40
N ASP A 193 17.13 -6.25 -10.49
CA ASP A 193 16.58 -6.04 -11.83
C ASP A 193 15.86 -7.30 -12.26
N THR A 194 14.52 -7.27 -12.27
CA THR A 194 13.69 -8.43 -12.60
C THR A 194 13.03 -8.29 -13.97
N ARG A 195 13.43 -7.31 -14.77
CA ARG A 195 12.83 -7.07 -16.08
C ARG A 195 13.21 -8.19 -17.04
N GLY A 196 12.22 -8.96 -17.50
CA GLY A 196 12.43 -10.13 -18.36
C GLY A 196 12.75 -11.42 -17.61
N GLU A 197 12.84 -11.37 -16.27
CA GLU A 197 13.16 -12.54 -15.46
C GLU A 197 11.92 -13.33 -15.05
N PHE A 198 12.04 -14.65 -15.02
CA PHE A 198 11.07 -15.52 -14.34
C PHE A 198 11.46 -15.71 -12.88
N ILE A 199 10.52 -15.46 -11.98
CA ILE A 199 10.74 -15.60 -10.54
C ILE A 199 10.40 -17.03 -10.11
N ARG A 200 11.24 -17.59 -9.24
CA ARG A 200 11.05 -18.89 -8.60
C ARG A 200 11.41 -18.81 -7.12
N ASN A 201 10.80 -19.69 -6.34
CA ASN A 201 11.09 -19.79 -4.92
C ASN A 201 12.56 -20.19 -4.71
N TRP A 202 13.17 -19.64 -3.66
CA TRP A 202 14.51 -20.03 -3.24
C TRP A 202 14.48 -21.43 -2.64
N ASP A 203 15.53 -22.21 -2.92
CA ASP A 203 15.62 -23.61 -2.49
C ASP A 203 15.77 -23.74 -0.96
N ASP A 204 16.42 -22.75 -0.33
CA ASP A 204 16.61 -22.65 1.12
C ASP A 204 17.00 -23.98 1.81
N GLY A 205 17.91 -24.72 1.17
CA GLY A 205 18.48 -25.96 1.70
C GLY A 205 17.67 -27.23 1.42
N ARG A 206 16.59 -27.18 0.61
CA ARG A 206 15.83 -28.38 0.20
C ARG A 206 16.65 -29.31 -0.71
N GLY A 207 17.60 -28.78 -1.48
CA GLY A 207 18.50 -29.54 -2.34
C GLY A 207 18.00 -29.77 -3.77
N VAL A 208 16.89 -29.15 -4.20
CA VAL A 208 16.42 -29.21 -5.60
C VAL A 208 17.24 -28.30 -6.49
N ASP A 209 17.62 -27.13 -5.96
CA ASP A 209 18.49 -26.19 -6.63
C ASP A 209 19.61 -25.78 -5.67
N ALA A 210 20.43 -26.78 -5.34
CA ALA A 210 21.53 -26.63 -4.42
C ALA A 210 22.55 -25.58 -4.91
N SER A 211 23.15 -24.87 -3.96
CA SER A 211 24.20 -23.87 -4.19
C SER A 211 23.76 -22.55 -4.84
N ARG A 212 22.46 -22.36 -5.16
CA ARG A 212 21.99 -21.07 -5.68
C ARG A 212 21.77 -20.05 -4.56
N ALA A 213 22.37 -18.88 -4.73
CA ALA A 213 22.18 -17.76 -3.81
C ALA A 213 20.79 -17.12 -4.00
N LEU A 214 20.21 -16.59 -2.91
CA LEU A 214 18.99 -15.80 -2.98
C LEU A 214 19.21 -14.57 -3.88
N LEU A 215 18.23 -14.26 -4.75
CA LEU A 215 18.28 -13.18 -5.76
C LEU A 215 19.32 -13.34 -6.89
N SER A 216 20.03 -14.47 -7.01
CA SER A 216 20.91 -14.68 -8.18
C SER A 216 20.13 -15.03 -9.45
N ALA A 217 20.50 -14.42 -10.57
CA ALA A 217 20.00 -14.77 -11.89
C ALA A 217 20.53 -16.14 -12.36
N GLN A 218 19.78 -16.80 -13.24
CA GLN A 218 20.20 -18.04 -13.91
C GLN A 218 19.81 -17.91 -15.38
N GLY A 219 20.73 -18.27 -16.28
CA GLY A 219 20.44 -18.32 -17.70
C GLY A 219 19.34 -19.35 -18.02
N PHE A 220 18.67 -19.16 -19.15
CA PHE A 220 17.76 -20.17 -19.67
C PHE A 220 18.53 -21.46 -20.01
N ALA A 221 17.86 -22.59 -19.89
CA ALA A 221 18.37 -23.88 -20.30
C ALA A 221 17.23 -24.73 -20.88
N LEU A 222 17.56 -25.56 -21.85
CA LEU A 222 16.69 -26.64 -22.32
C LEU A 222 17.19 -27.95 -21.72
N GLN A 223 16.29 -28.90 -21.49
CA GLN A 223 16.71 -30.27 -21.18
C GLN A 223 17.54 -30.86 -22.33
N ASN A 224 18.44 -31.78 -22.00
CA ASN A 224 19.28 -32.45 -22.99
C ASN A 224 18.39 -33.16 -24.04
N ILE A 225 18.67 -32.92 -25.33
CA ILE A 225 18.01 -33.62 -26.44
C ILE A 225 18.98 -34.67 -26.97
N THR A 226 18.58 -35.94 -26.88
CA THR A 226 19.36 -37.06 -27.40
C THR A 226 18.63 -37.72 -28.57
N GLY A 227 19.38 -38.22 -29.54
CA GLY A 227 18.84 -39.01 -30.64
C GLY A 227 19.95 -39.75 -31.39
N ASN A 228 19.57 -40.75 -32.17
CA ASN A 228 20.47 -41.50 -33.04
C ASN A 228 19.80 -41.70 -34.41
N PHE A 229 20.60 -41.78 -35.46
CA PHE A 229 20.16 -42.25 -36.78
C PHE A 229 20.90 -43.56 -37.10
N LEU A 230 20.24 -44.44 -37.85
CA LEU A 230 20.81 -45.70 -38.31
C LEU A 230 21.24 -45.55 -39.77
N VAL A 231 22.45 -45.97 -40.10
CA VAL A 231 22.96 -46.01 -41.47
C VAL A 231 23.13 -47.47 -41.89
N ARG A 232 22.65 -47.84 -43.08
CA ARG A 232 22.82 -49.18 -43.66
C ARG A 232 23.86 -49.12 -44.78
N GLY A 233 24.91 -49.94 -44.68
CA GLY A 233 25.83 -50.17 -45.79
C GLY A 233 25.16 -50.97 -46.90
N VAL A 234 25.24 -50.48 -48.14
CA VAL A 234 24.69 -51.14 -49.33
C VAL A 234 25.85 -51.72 -50.17
N PRO A 235 25.89 -53.04 -50.46
CA PRO A 235 27.07 -53.68 -51.06
C PRO A 235 27.48 -53.18 -52.45
N SER A 236 26.57 -52.50 -53.17
CA SER A 236 26.76 -52.07 -54.56
C SER A 236 26.97 -50.56 -54.72
N LEU A 237 27.08 -49.80 -53.62
CA LEU A 237 27.34 -48.35 -53.66
C LEU A 237 28.56 -48.03 -52.76
N PRO A 238 29.56 -47.28 -53.25
CA PRO A 238 30.82 -47.00 -52.51
C PRO A 238 30.66 -46.25 -51.17
N ALA A 239 29.45 -45.81 -50.81
CA ALA A 239 29.14 -45.14 -49.55
C ALA A 239 27.73 -45.59 -49.07
N GLY A 240 27.57 -45.79 -47.75
CA GLY A 240 26.27 -46.12 -47.16
C GLY A 240 25.26 -44.99 -47.35
N ALA A 241 24.04 -45.33 -47.76
CA ALA A 241 22.96 -44.37 -47.98
C ALA A 241 22.16 -44.16 -46.69
N ILE A 242 22.01 -42.90 -46.25
CA ILE A 242 21.00 -42.51 -45.26
C ILE A 242 19.66 -42.49 -45.98
N VAL A 243 18.97 -43.62 -45.94
CA VAL A 243 17.78 -43.85 -46.78
C VAL A 243 16.54 -43.10 -46.27
N GLU A 244 16.45 -42.81 -44.97
CA GLU A 244 15.29 -42.14 -44.36
C GLU A 244 15.72 -41.25 -43.18
N SER A 245 15.18 -40.03 -43.12
CA SER A 245 15.24 -39.11 -41.97
C SER A 245 13.83 -38.64 -41.64
N TYR A 246 13.48 -38.55 -40.36
CA TYR A 246 12.16 -38.13 -39.90
C TYR A 246 12.25 -37.09 -38.76
N GLY A 247 11.17 -36.34 -38.56
CA GLY A 247 11.06 -35.35 -37.49
C GLY A 247 12.02 -34.17 -37.65
N ALA A 248 12.75 -33.84 -36.58
CA ALA A 248 13.73 -32.75 -36.58
C ALA A 248 14.92 -33.01 -37.51
N PHE A 249 15.10 -34.22 -38.04
CA PHE A 249 16.16 -34.54 -38.97
C PHE A 249 15.69 -34.44 -40.42
N GLN A 250 16.55 -33.91 -41.30
CA GLN A 250 16.30 -33.80 -42.72
C GLN A 250 17.54 -34.17 -43.54
N ASN A 251 17.35 -34.97 -44.58
CA ASN A 251 18.38 -35.23 -45.59
C ASN A 251 18.58 -33.99 -46.47
N GLN A 252 19.82 -33.56 -46.64
CA GLN A 252 20.24 -32.54 -47.61
C GLN A 252 21.15 -33.14 -48.67
N ASN A 253 20.92 -32.77 -49.93
CA ASN A 253 21.81 -33.11 -51.03
C ASN A 253 23.12 -32.32 -50.88
N ALA A 254 24.21 -32.98 -50.52
CA ALA A 254 25.54 -32.37 -50.44
C ALA A 254 26.38 -32.77 -51.66
N ALA A 255 26.20 -32.08 -52.78
CA ALA A 255 27.10 -32.22 -53.92
C ALA A 255 28.44 -31.52 -53.62
N GLY A 256 29.57 -32.22 -53.78
CA GLY A 256 30.92 -31.63 -53.76
C GLY A 256 31.64 -31.53 -52.40
N SER A 257 31.14 -32.18 -51.33
CA SER A 257 31.86 -32.23 -50.04
C SER A 257 32.80 -33.43 -49.99
N SER A 258 34.10 -33.20 -49.79
CA SER A 258 35.10 -34.27 -49.60
C SER A 258 35.10 -34.72 -48.13
N TYR A 259 34.93 -36.01 -47.86
CA TYR A 259 34.98 -36.56 -46.50
C TYR A 259 35.89 -37.79 -46.43
N ASN A 260 36.43 -38.05 -45.24
CA ASN A 260 37.31 -39.20 -44.99
C ASN A 260 36.50 -40.51 -45.10
N PRO A 261 36.86 -41.44 -45.99
CA PRO A 261 36.17 -42.72 -46.09
C PRO A 261 36.25 -43.48 -44.77
N LEU A 262 35.16 -44.16 -44.42
CA LEU A 262 35.24 -45.26 -43.44
C LEU A 262 36.26 -46.28 -43.97
N GLY A 263 37.20 -46.70 -43.11
CA GLY A 263 38.36 -47.48 -43.52
C GLY A 263 37.96 -48.68 -44.40
N GLY A 264 38.45 -48.69 -45.65
CA GLY A 264 38.20 -49.75 -46.63
C GLY A 264 37.56 -49.32 -47.97
N ALA A 265 37.14 -48.06 -48.14
CA ALA A 265 36.53 -47.60 -49.40
C ALA A 265 37.57 -47.04 -50.40
N SER A 266 37.44 -47.42 -51.68
CA SER A 266 38.30 -47.02 -52.80
C SER A 266 38.04 -45.58 -53.28
N SER A 267 39.09 -44.97 -53.85
CA SER A 267 39.22 -43.53 -54.16
C SER A 267 38.44 -43.02 -55.38
N GLY A 268 37.16 -43.39 -55.52
CA GLY A 268 36.28 -42.94 -56.61
C GLY A 268 35.02 -42.27 -56.08
N SER A 269 34.92 -40.94 -56.27
CA SER A 269 33.76 -40.05 -56.05
C SER A 269 32.77 -40.49 -54.96
N GLN A 270 33.02 -40.06 -53.72
CA GLN A 270 32.21 -40.39 -52.56
C GLN A 270 31.12 -39.33 -52.37
N ASN A 271 29.91 -39.61 -52.84
CA ASN A 271 28.74 -38.82 -52.44
C ASN A 271 28.47 -39.12 -50.95
N THR A 272 28.34 -38.09 -50.12
CA THR A 272 27.96 -38.22 -48.72
C THR A 272 26.55 -37.68 -48.49
N ASP A 273 25.75 -38.43 -47.76
CA ASP A 273 24.45 -37.94 -47.29
C ASP A 273 24.67 -37.02 -46.09
N ARG A 274 24.17 -35.78 -46.18
CA ARG A 274 24.17 -34.83 -45.06
C ARG A 274 22.81 -34.90 -44.37
N VAL A 275 22.80 -35.13 -43.07
CA VAL A 275 21.62 -34.96 -42.22
C VAL A 275 21.77 -33.70 -41.39
N THR A 276 20.77 -32.84 -41.42
CA THR A 276 20.70 -31.65 -40.55
C THR A 276 19.67 -31.87 -39.46
N PHE A 277 19.99 -31.42 -38.24
CA PHE A 277 19.03 -31.28 -37.16
C PHE A 277 18.44 -29.86 -37.18
N ASP A 278 17.12 -29.78 -37.23
CA ASP A 278 16.34 -28.56 -37.12
C ASP A 278 15.06 -28.84 -36.32
N ALA A 279 15.03 -28.38 -35.07
CA ALA A 279 13.90 -28.56 -34.17
C ALA A 279 12.62 -27.86 -34.68
N SER A 280 12.73 -26.81 -35.50
CA SER A 280 11.58 -26.05 -36.01
C SER A 280 10.64 -26.90 -36.87
N ARG A 281 11.12 -28.03 -37.38
CA ARG A 281 10.36 -28.99 -38.19
C ARG A 281 9.26 -29.72 -37.41
N ILE A 282 9.39 -29.81 -36.08
CA ILE A 282 8.43 -30.54 -35.22
C ILE A 282 8.01 -29.75 -33.97
N ALA A 283 8.64 -28.61 -33.71
CA ALA A 283 8.35 -27.78 -32.54
C ALA A 283 8.33 -26.30 -32.94
N THR A 284 7.58 -25.50 -32.19
CA THR A 284 7.67 -24.04 -32.30
C THR A 284 8.96 -23.56 -31.66
N THR A 285 9.84 -22.93 -32.44
CA THR A 285 11.14 -22.44 -31.98
C THR A 285 11.20 -20.92 -31.98
N SER A 286 12.05 -20.37 -31.13
CA SER A 286 12.39 -18.95 -31.08
C SER A 286 13.87 -18.79 -30.67
N THR A 287 14.38 -17.57 -30.68
CA THR A 287 15.74 -17.26 -30.17
C THR A 287 15.86 -17.45 -28.66
N GLU A 288 14.74 -17.47 -27.94
CA GLU A 288 14.65 -17.70 -26.49
C GLU A 288 13.72 -18.87 -26.18
N THR A 289 14.14 -19.76 -25.26
CA THR A 289 13.26 -20.82 -24.74
C THR A 289 12.40 -20.26 -23.62
N ARG A 290 11.10 -20.13 -23.85
CA ARG A 290 10.15 -19.60 -22.86
C ARG A 290 8.76 -20.21 -23.00
N PRO A 291 8.00 -20.33 -21.90
CA PRO A 291 6.57 -20.57 -21.99
C PRO A 291 5.84 -19.33 -22.53
N ARG A 292 4.55 -19.47 -22.84
CA ARG A 292 3.68 -18.30 -23.01
C ARG A 292 3.69 -17.49 -21.72
N ASN A 293 3.81 -16.17 -21.83
CA ASN A 293 3.86 -15.27 -20.69
C ASN A 293 3.17 -13.94 -21.01
N ILE A 294 2.88 -13.17 -19.98
CA ILE A 294 2.36 -11.80 -20.05
C ILE A 294 3.29 -10.93 -19.20
N ALA A 295 3.68 -9.77 -19.72
CA ALA A 295 4.54 -8.83 -19.02
C ALA A 295 3.72 -7.94 -18.06
N TYR A 296 4.09 -7.97 -16.78
CA TYR A 296 3.62 -7.02 -15.76
C TYR A 296 4.82 -6.21 -15.25
N ASN A 297 4.57 -4.99 -14.77
CA ASN A 297 5.57 -4.30 -13.96
C ASN A 297 5.75 -5.05 -12.63
N PHE A 298 6.95 -5.02 -12.09
CA PHE A 298 7.23 -5.54 -10.75
C PHE A 298 7.71 -4.40 -9.86
N LEU A 299 6.89 -4.06 -8.88
CA LEU A 299 7.06 -2.88 -8.03
C LEU A 299 7.20 -3.29 -6.57
N VAL A 300 7.84 -2.42 -5.77
CA VAL A 300 7.81 -2.48 -4.30
C VAL A 300 7.26 -1.17 -3.75
N ARG A 301 6.55 -1.22 -2.62
CA ARG A 301 6.31 0.00 -1.83
C ARG A 301 7.57 0.33 -1.04
N ALA A 302 8.05 1.56 -1.16
CA ALA A 302 9.19 2.09 -0.42
C ALA A 302 8.78 2.95 0.78
N LYS A 303 7.60 3.59 0.73
CA LYS A 303 7.03 4.42 1.80
C LYS A 303 5.52 4.31 1.80
#